data_AF-A0A965LAW8-F1
#
_entry.id   AF-A0A965LAW8-F1
#
_cell.length_a   1.000
_cell.length_b   1.000
_cell.length_c   1.000
_cell.angle_alpha   90.00
_cell.angle_beta   90.00
_cell.angle_gamma   90.00
#
_symmetry.space_group_name_H-M   'P 1'
#
loop_
_entity.id
_entity.type
_entity.pdbx_description
1 polymer ?
#
loop_
_entity_poly.entity_id
_entity_poly.type
_entity_poly.pdbx_seq_one_letter_code
_entity_poly.pdbx_strand_id
1 'polypeptide(L)'
;MTREAKIAWIEKVCLQYTKLNEAWEPIVQAFKNHDFPVFEETWRMFDLLIDTVEAMIDDEFSSLTWFIYENKCGEKGLEVSVGDKLPRACRTPSDLIDFIEYCTANP
;
A
#
# COMPACT_ATOMS: atom_id res chain seq x y z
N MET A 1 -13.22 -12.75 1.27
CA MET A 1 -11.93 -13.50 1.20
C MET A 1 -11.52 -13.92 2.62
N THR A 2 -10.73 -15.00 2.82
CA THR A 2 -10.21 -15.29 4.18
C THR A 2 -9.16 -14.25 4.59
N ARG A 3 -8.96 -14.07 5.90
CA ARG A 3 -8.00 -13.10 6.43
C ARG A 3 -6.58 -13.38 5.96
N GLU A 4 -6.17 -14.65 5.96
CA GLU A 4 -4.85 -15.09 5.50
C GLU A 4 -4.65 -14.78 4.02
N ALA A 5 -5.69 -14.93 3.20
CA ALA A 5 -5.62 -14.61 1.79
C ALA A 5 -5.53 -13.09 1.57
N LYS A 6 -6.22 -12.25 2.36
CA LYS A 6 -6.08 -10.80 2.31
C LYS A 6 -4.64 -10.37 2.63
N ILE A 7 -4.08 -10.90 3.72
CA ILE A 7 -2.69 -10.67 4.12
C ILE A 7 -1.72 -11.07 2.99
N ALA A 8 -1.89 -12.26 2.41
CA ALA A 8 -1.02 -12.73 1.32
C ALA A 8 -1.10 -11.84 0.06
N TRP A 9 -2.24 -11.22 -0.23
CA TRP A 9 -2.35 -10.25 -1.32
C TRP A 9 -1.61 -8.95 -1.03
N ILE A 10 -1.72 -8.43 0.20
CA ILE A 10 -0.98 -7.25 0.64
C ILE A 10 0.54 -7.51 0.56
N GLU A 11 1.00 -8.67 1.06
CA GLU A 11 2.42 -9.06 0.97
C GLU A 11 2.90 -9.11 -0.49
N LYS A 12 2.10 -9.69 -1.39
CA LYS A 12 2.44 -9.76 -2.82
C LYS A 12 2.54 -8.38 -3.45
N VAL A 13 1.59 -7.47 -3.21
CA VAL A 13 1.62 -6.13 -3.81
C VAL A 13 2.76 -5.30 -3.23
N CYS A 14 3.05 -5.40 -1.93
CA CYS A 14 4.23 -4.79 -1.30
C CYS A 14 5.52 -5.28 -1.96
N LEU A 15 5.65 -6.58 -2.18
CA LEU A 15 6.80 -7.16 -2.88
C LEU A 15 6.93 -6.66 -4.33
N GLN A 16 5.82 -6.56 -5.07
CA GLN A 16 5.87 -6.02 -6.44
C GLN A 16 6.22 -4.55 -6.45
N TYR A 17 5.72 -3.75 -5.50
CA TYR A 17 6.07 -2.34 -5.34
C TYR A 17 7.58 -2.16 -5.11
N THR A 18 8.16 -2.92 -4.19
CA THR A 18 9.61 -2.88 -3.92
C THR A 18 10.40 -3.21 -5.18
N LYS A 19 10.05 -4.31 -5.88
CA LYS A 19 10.73 -4.71 -7.12
C LYS A 19 10.58 -3.66 -8.23
N LEU A 20 9.41 -3.05 -8.35
CA LEU A 20 9.15 -2.01 -9.34
C LEU A 20 10.00 -0.77 -9.05
N ASN A 21 10.07 -0.32 -7.79
CA ASN A 21 10.95 0.78 -7.39
C ASN A 21 12.42 0.49 -7.66
N GLU A 22 12.90 -0.71 -7.30
CA GLU A 22 14.27 -1.14 -7.57
C GLU A 22 14.59 -1.15 -9.08
N ALA A 23 13.63 -1.58 -9.91
CA ALA A 23 13.79 -1.57 -11.37
C ALA A 23 13.78 -0.15 -11.96
N TRP A 24 13.03 0.77 -11.35
CA TRP A 24 12.95 2.17 -11.79
C TRP A 24 14.11 3.02 -11.30
N GLU A 25 14.75 2.69 -10.18
CA GLU A 25 15.82 3.50 -9.58
C GLU A 25 16.92 3.88 -10.60
N PRO A 26 17.50 2.96 -11.40
CA PRO A 26 18.53 3.34 -12.39
C PRO A 26 18.01 4.32 -13.45
N ILE A 27 16.74 4.18 -13.85
CA ILE A 27 16.11 5.04 -14.85
C ILE A 27 15.88 6.43 -14.26
N VAL A 28 15.30 6.51 -13.06
CA VAL A 28 15.08 7.78 -12.34
C VAL A 28 16.41 8.51 -12.12
N GLN A 29 17.47 7.79 -11.74
CA GLN A 29 18.81 8.36 -11.58
C GLN A 29 19.39 8.89 -12.90
N ALA A 30 19.16 8.21 -14.02
CA ALA A 30 19.61 8.63 -15.35
C ALA A 30 18.86 9.86 -15.88
N PHE A 31 17.59 10.02 -15.51
CA PHE A 31 16.68 11.05 -16.02
C PHE A 31 16.34 12.14 -14.99
N LYS A 32 17.13 12.31 -13.92
CA LYS A 32 16.90 13.23 -12.77
C LYS A 32 16.38 14.65 -13.05
N ASN A 33 16.47 15.14 -14.29
CA ASN A 33 16.05 16.48 -14.70
C ASN A 33 15.06 16.50 -15.89
N HIS A 34 14.50 15.36 -16.29
CA HIS A 34 13.60 15.26 -17.44
C HIS A 34 12.35 14.46 -17.05
N ASP A 35 11.18 15.04 -17.32
CA ASP A 35 9.92 14.30 -17.22
C ASP A 35 9.89 13.19 -18.26
N PHE A 36 9.55 11.99 -17.80
CA PHE A 36 9.47 10.82 -18.65
C PHE A 36 8.03 10.31 -18.62
N PRO A 37 7.22 10.54 -19.68
CA PRO A 37 5.79 10.20 -19.67
C PRO A 37 5.49 8.74 -19.33
N VAL A 38 6.41 7.80 -19.63
CA VAL A 38 6.23 6.39 -19.27
C VAL A 38 6.29 6.15 -17.76
N PHE A 39 6.95 7.02 -16.99
CA PHE A 39 7.01 6.92 -15.53
C PHE A 39 5.61 7.09 -14.93
N GLU A 40 4.89 8.14 -15.35
CA GLU A 40 3.50 8.39 -14.92
C GLU A 40 2.57 7.25 -15.33
N GLU A 41 2.67 6.78 -16.57
CA GLU A 41 1.86 5.67 -17.06
C GLU A 41 2.14 4.36 -16.30
N THR A 42 3.39 4.14 -15.88
CA THR A 42 3.76 2.96 -15.11
C THR A 42 3.18 3.00 -13.70
N TRP A 43 3.24 4.15 -13.03
CA TRP A 43 2.62 4.30 -11.72
C TRP A 43 1.10 4.25 -11.80
N ARG A 44 0.49 4.81 -12.85
CA ARG A 44 -0.95 4.66 -13.06
C ARG A 44 -1.38 3.20 -13.22
N MET A 45 -0.59 2.37 -13.90
CA MET A 45 -0.86 0.93 -13.97
C MET A 45 -0.72 0.24 -12.61
N PHE A 46 0.22 0.70 -11.77
CA PHE A 46 0.39 0.19 -10.43
C PHE A 46 -0.75 0.61 -9.50
N ASP A 47 -1.23 1.86 -9.60
CA ASP A 47 -2.40 2.34 -8.88
C ASP A 47 -3.62 1.49 -9.19
N LEU A 48 -3.88 1.17 -10.46
CA LEU A 48 -4.97 0.27 -10.86
C LEU A 48 -4.85 -1.14 -10.25
N LEU A 49 -3.63 -1.65 -10.08
CA LEU A 49 -3.39 -2.91 -9.38
C LEU A 49 -3.70 -2.76 -7.88
N ILE A 50 -3.30 -1.67 -7.25
CA ILE A 50 -3.62 -1.38 -5.84
C ILE A 50 -5.14 -1.28 -5.66
N ASP A 51 -5.84 -0.49 -6.46
CA ASP A 51 -7.30 -0.34 -6.44
C ASP A 51 -8.00 -1.71 -6.53
N THR A 52 -7.50 -2.58 -7.40
CA THR A 52 -8.02 -3.95 -7.54
C THR A 52 -7.83 -4.76 -6.26
N VAL A 53 -6.67 -4.65 -5.62
CA VAL A 53 -6.39 -5.35 -4.35
C VAL A 53 -7.21 -4.75 -3.20
N GLU A 54 -7.36 -3.43 -3.14
CA GLU A 54 -8.22 -2.71 -2.17
C GLU A 54 -9.64 -3.26 -2.20
N ALA A 55 -10.24 -3.36 -3.39
CA ALA A 55 -11.55 -3.95 -3.59
C ALA A 55 -11.62 -5.43 -3.17
N MET A 56 -10.53 -6.20 -3.33
CA MET A 56 -10.48 -7.61 -2.94
C MET A 56 -10.37 -7.84 -1.42
N ILE A 57 -9.80 -6.86 -0.68
CA ILE A 57 -9.60 -6.93 0.77
C ILE A 57 -10.64 -6.13 1.56
N ASP A 58 -11.64 -5.57 0.88
CA ASP A 58 -12.71 -4.72 1.44
C ASP A 58 -12.17 -3.42 2.07
N ASP A 59 -11.13 -2.82 1.48
CA ASP A 59 -10.55 -1.56 1.93
C ASP A 59 -11.24 -0.35 1.27
N GLU A 60 -12.25 0.19 1.93
CA GLU A 60 -13.04 1.33 1.43
C GLU A 60 -12.35 2.69 1.64
N PHE A 61 -11.26 2.74 2.39
CA PHE A 61 -10.61 3.98 2.83
C PHE A 61 -9.23 4.21 2.17
N SER A 62 -8.88 3.38 1.19
CA SER A 62 -7.55 3.36 0.53
C SER A 62 -6.38 3.29 1.51
N SER A 63 -6.57 2.49 2.57
CA SER A 63 -5.58 2.23 3.61
C SER A 63 -4.34 1.52 3.05
N LEU A 64 -4.51 0.66 2.04
CA LEU A 64 -3.44 -0.04 1.35
C LEU A 64 -2.57 0.92 0.55
N THR A 65 -3.16 1.85 -0.20
CA THR A 65 -2.44 2.93 -0.88
C THR A 65 -1.57 3.72 0.10
N TRP A 66 -2.14 4.15 1.23
CA TRP A 66 -1.38 4.81 2.30
C TRP A 66 -0.24 3.92 2.84
N PHE A 67 -0.53 2.65 3.09
CA PHE A 67 0.44 1.70 3.62
C PHE A 67 1.64 1.52 2.68
N ILE A 68 1.40 1.44 1.37
CA ILE A 68 2.43 1.26 0.34
C ILE A 68 3.24 2.55 0.16
N TYR A 69 2.60 3.68 -0.13
CA TYR A 69 3.30 4.89 -0.56
C TYR A 69 3.83 5.71 0.62
N GLU A 70 2.98 5.96 1.61
CA GLU A 70 3.35 6.81 2.73
C GLU A 70 4.12 6.03 3.78
N ASN A 71 3.63 4.86 4.18
CA ASN A 71 4.24 4.06 5.23
C ASN A 71 5.37 3.13 4.73
N LYS A 72 5.63 3.10 3.41
CA LYS A 72 6.64 2.23 2.78
C LYS A 72 6.47 0.77 3.19
N CYS A 73 5.28 0.23 3.00
CA CYS A 73 4.93 -1.14 3.36
C CYS A 73 5.22 -1.47 4.84
N GLY A 74 5.10 -0.49 5.73
CA GLY A 74 5.31 -0.63 7.17
C GLY A 74 6.72 -0.28 7.68
N GLU A 75 7.68 0.02 6.79
CA GLU A 75 9.04 0.40 7.17
C GLU A 75 9.08 1.67 8.03
N LYS A 76 8.26 2.68 7.71
CA LYS A 76 8.22 3.92 8.48
C LYS A 76 7.52 3.77 9.84
N GLY A 77 6.71 2.72 10.01
CA GLY A 77 5.93 2.49 11.22
C GLY A 77 4.98 3.63 11.55
N LEU A 78 4.41 4.28 10.53
CA LEU A 78 3.43 5.33 10.70
C LEU A 78 2.22 4.81 11.48
N GLU A 79 1.63 5.70 12.27
CA GLU A 79 0.56 5.34 13.18
C GLU A 79 -0.80 5.35 12.47
N VAL A 80 -1.65 4.39 12.85
CA VAL A 80 -3.08 4.37 12.54
C VAL A 80 -3.86 4.49 13.84
N SER A 81 -4.91 5.32 13.85
CA SER A 81 -5.84 5.41 14.98
C SER A 81 -7.14 4.71 14.65
N VAL A 82 -7.78 4.14 15.66
CA VAL A 82 -8.89 3.20 15.51
C VAL A 82 -10.01 3.69 16.42
N GLY A 83 -10.89 4.56 15.92
CA GLY A 83 -11.88 5.27 16.74
C GLY A 83 -11.23 6.01 17.91
N ASP A 84 -11.72 5.76 19.13
CA ASP A 84 -11.18 6.34 20.37
C ASP A 84 -9.91 5.65 20.90
N LYS A 85 -9.37 4.64 20.19
CA LYS A 85 -8.14 3.96 20.64
C LYS A 85 -6.91 4.82 20.36
N LEU A 86 -5.92 4.68 21.23
CA LEU A 86 -4.60 5.28 21.03
C LEU A 86 -4.01 4.84 19.68
N PRO A 87 -3.35 5.77 18.95
CA PRO A 87 -2.66 5.42 17.71
C PRO A 87 -1.66 4.28 17.95
N ARG A 88 -1.61 3.34 17.00
CA ARG A 88 -0.63 2.25 16.99
C ARG A 88 0.13 2.24 15.69
N ALA A 89 1.42 1.92 15.72
CA ALA A 89 2.23 1.78 14.53
C ALA A 89 1.69 0.63 13.65
N CYS A 90 1.44 0.91 12.38
CA CYS A 90 1.13 -0.10 11.39
C CYS A 90 2.43 -0.56 10.73
N ARG A 91 2.93 -1.76 11.06
CA ARG A 91 4.23 -2.25 10.57
C ARG A 91 4.12 -3.45 9.65
N THR A 92 3.00 -4.16 9.72
CA THR A 92 2.81 -5.41 9.01
C THR A 92 1.49 -5.40 8.24
N PRO A 93 1.35 -6.25 7.21
CA PRO A 93 0.08 -6.49 6.55
C PRO A 93 -1.05 -6.93 7.51
N SER A 94 -0.72 -7.63 8.59
CA SER A 94 -1.72 -7.99 9.60
C SER A 94 -2.22 -6.78 10.39
N ASP A 95 -1.33 -5.82 10.71
CA ASP A 95 -1.73 -4.57 11.38
C ASP A 95 -2.68 -3.75 10.49
N LEU A 96 -2.40 -3.74 9.18
CA LEU A 96 -3.25 -3.07 8.19
C LEU A 96 -4.63 -3.74 8.10
N ILE A 97 -4.69 -5.07 8.06
CA ILE A 97 -5.98 -5.78 8.02
C ILE A 97 -6.79 -5.55 9.29
N ASP A 98 -6.16 -5.55 10.47
CA ASP A 98 -6.87 -5.19 11.69
C ASP A 98 -7.47 -3.77 11.63
N PHE A 99 -6.78 -2.84 10.99
CA PHE A 99 -7.25 -1.47 10.80
C PHE A 99 -8.45 -1.44 9.84
N ILE A 100 -8.33 -2.05 8.66
CA ILE A 100 -9.40 -2.13 7.66
C ILE A 100 -10.64 -2.79 8.27
N GLU A 101 -10.51 -3.96 8.89
CA GLU A 101 -11.64 -4.69 9.47
C GLU A 101 -12.34 -3.89 10.59
N TYR A 102 -11.59 -3.08 11.35
CA TYR A 102 -12.20 -2.18 12.32
C TYR A 102 -13.00 -1.07 11.66
N CYS A 103 -12.42 -0.38 10.67
CA CYS A 103 -13.07 0.73 9.97
C CYS A 103 -14.34 0.26 9.26
N THR A 104 -14.30 -0.91 8.59
CA THR A 104 -15.49 -1.52 7.98
C THR A 104 -16.58 -1.86 9.01
N ALA A 105 -16.20 -2.29 10.21
CA ALA A 105 -17.16 -2.58 11.28
C ALA A 105 -17.69 -1.33 11.99
N ASN A 106 -17.05 -0.17 11.81
CA ASN A 106 -17.37 1.10 12.48
C ASN A 106 -17.26 2.29 11.50
N PRO A 107 -18.16 2.36 10.48
CA PRO A 107 -18.12 3.37 9.43
C PRO A 107 -18.39 4.80 9.92
#